data_AF-A0A3B0UZU5-F1
#
_entry.id   AF-A0A3B0UZU5-F1
#
_cell.length_a   1.000
_cell.length_b   1.000
_cell.length_c   1.000
_cell.angle_alpha   90.00
_cell.angle_beta   90.00
_cell.angle_gamma   90.00
#
_symmetry.space_group_name_H-M   'P 1'
#
loop_
_entity.id
_entity.type
_entity.pdbx_description
1 polymer ?
#
loop_
_entity_poly.entity_id
_entity_poly.type
_entity_poly.pdbx_seq_one_letter_code
_entity_poly.pdbx_strand_id
1 'polypeptide(L)'
;NGIFYKREIQYDGINRKIIMEKPSGKYISHFKVLRLIFHGFQSEMKSLRVNGKPVKLHTRPAGLFLKSYQQSSDKDLLSVTVANTPQQIILKW
;
A
#
# COMPACT_ATOMS: atom_id res chain seq x y z
N ASN A 1 -0.92 23.19 18.54
CA ASN A 1 -0.31 22.15 17.66
C ASN A 1 0.09 20.95 18.49
N GLY A 2 -0.62 19.82 18.36
CA GLY A 2 -0.36 18.60 19.12
C GLY A 2 0.80 17.76 18.57
N ILE A 3 1.14 16.67 19.27
CA ILE A 3 2.10 15.66 18.81
C ILE A 3 1.34 14.70 17.89
N PHE A 4 1.72 14.62 16.61
CA PHE A 4 1.06 13.77 15.62
C PHE A 4 2.06 13.11 14.67
N TYR A 5 1.57 12.08 13.96
CA TYR A 5 2.22 11.44 12.81
C TYR A 5 1.26 11.52 11.64
N LYS A 6 1.69 12.12 10.53
CA LYS A 6 0.90 12.25 9.30
C LYS A 6 1.74 11.81 8.11
N ARG A 7 1.16 11.01 7.21
CA ARG A 7 1.75 10.66 5.90
C ARG A 7 0.72 10.95 4.82
N GLU A 8 1.16 11.60 3.74
CA GLU A 8 0.34 11.83 2.57
C GLU A 8 0.50 10.67 1.59
N ILE A 9 -0.59 10.26 0.95
CA ILE A 9 -0.63 9.17 -0.03
C ILE A 9 -1.22 9.72 -1.31
N GLN A 10 -0.52 9.54 -2.42
CA GLN A 10 -0.93 9.99 -3.74
C GLN A 10 -0.97 8.81 -4.70
N TYR A 11 -2.01 8.75 -5.54
CA TYR A 11 -2.14 7.76 -6.61
C TYR A 11 -2.00 8.46 -7.96
N ASP A 12 -1.02 8.02 -8.74
CA ASP A 12 -0.78 8.47 -10.11
C ASP A 12 -0.99 7.26 -11.03
N GLY A 13 -2.23 7.14 -11.51
CA GLY A 13 -2.66 6.04 -12.37
C GLY A 13 -1.99 6.06 -13.75
N ILE A 14 -1.70 7.25 -14.29
CA ILE A 14 -1.02 7.41 -15.59
C ILE A 14 0.38 6.79 -15.53
N ASN A 15 1.11 7.07 -14.46
CA ASN A 15 2.47 6.56 -14.27
C ASN A 15 2.54 5.24 -13.47
N ARG A 16 1.39 4.62 -13.18
CA ARG A 16 1.26 3.36 -12.43
C ARG A 16 2.06 3.37 -11.14
N LYS A 17 1.89 4.42 -10.34
CA LYS A 17 2.60 4.56 -9.06
C LYS A 17 1.70 5.06 -7.94
N ILE A 18 2.02 4.60 -6.74
CA ILE A 18 1.52 5.16 -5.49
C ILE A 18 2.71 5.76 -4.76
N ILE A 19 2.59 7.01 -4.32
CA ILE A 19 3.62 7.71 -3.58
C ILE A 19 3.11 7.93 -2.16
N MET A 20 3.85 7.39 -1.20
CA MET A 20 3.67 7.63 0.22
C MET A 20 4.78 8.56 0.69
N GLU A 21 4.42 9.80 1.04
CA GLU A 21 5.39 10.82 1.40
C GLU A 21 6.11 10.53 2.72
N LYS A 22 7.22 11.25 2.94
CA LYS A 22 7.89 11.27 4.25
C LYS A 22 6.87 11.68 5.32
N PRO A 23 6.87 11.03 6.50
CA PRO A 23 5.95 11.42 7.55
C PRO A 23 6.29 12.80 8.10
N SER A 24 5.26 13.53 8.51
CA SER A 24 5.34 14.84 9.16
C SER A 24 4.77 14.77 10.59
N GLY A 25 5.17 15.71 11.42
CA GLY A 25 4.86 15.73 12.85
C GLY A 25 6.00 15.20 13.73
N LYS A 26 5.76 15.13 15.05
CA LYS A 26 6.77 14.77 16.06
C LYS A 26 6.48 13.43 16.75
N TYR A 27 5.35 12.80 16.46
CA TYR A 27 5.01 11.49 17.02
C TYR A 27 5.79 10.38 16.32
N ILE A 28 6.40 9.49 17.10
CA ILE A 28 7.06 8.29 16.58
C ILE A 28 6.01 7.18 16.45
N SER A 29 5.75 6.75 15.23
CA SER A 29 4.78 5.67 14.98
C SER A 29 5.23 4.34 15.61
N HIS A 30 4.34 3.70 16.36
CA HIS A 30 4.53 2.32 16.81
C HIS A 30 4.28 1.29 15.69
N PHE A 31 3.52 1.64 14.65
CA PHE A 31 3.36 0.79 13.47
C PHE A 31 4.70 0.66 12.76
N LYS A 32 5.21 -0.57 12.66
CA LYS A 32 6.51 -0.88 12.02
C LYS A 32 6.40 -1.22 10.54
N VAL A 33 5.20 -1.62 10.11
CA VAL A 33 4.92 -2.04 8.74
C VAL A 33 3.62 -1.42 8.25
N LEU A 34 3.52 -1.24 6.93
CA LEU A 34 2.29 -0.88 6.23
C LEU A 34 1.91 -2.03 5.31
N ARG A 35 0.68 -2.53 5.45
CA ARG A 35 0.12 -3.53 4.54
C ARG A 35 -0.83 -2.85 3.59
N LEU A 36 -0.54 -2.94 2.29
CA LEU A 36 -1.38 -2.40 1.23
C LEU A 36 -2.15 -3.55 0.58
N ILE A 37 -3.45 -3.35 0.39
CA ILE A 37 -4.36 -4.27 -0.29
C ILE A 37 -4.87 -3.55 -1.54
N PHE A 38 -4.68 -4.15 -2.72
CA PHE A 38 -4.97 -3.53 -4.01
C PHE A 38 -6.25 -4.12 -4.60
N HIS A 39 -7.33 -3.36 -4.55
CA HIS A 39 -8.66 -3.74 -5.04
C HIS A 39 -8.79 -3.40 -6.53
N GLY A 40 -9.05 -4.39 -7.38
CA GLY A 40 -9.21 -4.19 -8.83
C GLY A 40 -7.90 -4.09 -9.62
N PHE A 41 -6.76 -4.41 -9.02
CA PHE A 41 -5.43 -4.36 -9.65
C PHE A 41 -4.96 -5.72 -10.20
N GLN A 42 -5.76 -6.79 -10.06
CA GLN A 42 -5.37 -8.16 -10.37
C GLN A 42 -5.04 -8.38 -11.86
N SER A 43 -5.71 -7.64 -12.75
CA SER A 43 -5.45 -7.66 -14.19
C SER A 43 -4.17 -6.90 -14.55
N GLU A 44 -3.88 -5.79 -13.87
CA GLU A 44 -2.82 -4.83 -14.25
C GLU A 44 -1.49 -5.05 -13.53
N MET A 45 -1.51 -5.44 -12.26
CA MET A 45 -0.35 -5.48 -11.37
C MET A 45 0.21 -6.90 -11.28
N LYS A 46 1.12 -7.25 -12.20
CA LYS A 46 1.80 -8.56 -12.21
C LYS A 46 3.11 -8.58 -11.42
N SER A 47 3.72 -7.42 -11.25
CA SER A 47 4.94 -7.22 -10.48
C SER A 47 4.85 -5.92 -9.70
N LEU A 48 5.65 -5.77 -8.66
CA LEU A 48 5.69 -4.53 -7.89
C LEU A 48 7.14 -4.23 -7.49
N ARG A 49 7.53 -2.96 -7.65
CA ARG A 49 8.76 -2.40 -7.10
C ARG A 49 8.42 -1.42 -6.00
N VAL A 50 9.15 -1.51 -4.89
CA VAL A 50 9.12 -0.55 -3.78
C VAL A 50 10.46 0.16 -3.74
N ASN A 51 10.46 1.47 -3.95
CA ASN A 51 11.69 2.28 -4.07
C ASN A 51 12.69 1.67 -5.06
N GLY A 52 12.18 1.22 -6.22
CA GLY A 52 12.98 0.60 -7.29
C GLY A 52 13.34 -0.88 -7.06
N LYS A 53 13.19 -1.42 -5.86
CA LYS A 53 13.51 -2.82 -5.55
C LYS A 53 12.30 -3.73 -5.78
N PRO A 54 12.44 -4.87 -6.47
CA PRO A 54 11.34 -5.82 -6.63
C PRO A 54 10.91 -6.37 -5.28
N VAL A 55 9.61 -6.51 -5.08
CA VAL A 55 9.02 -7.10 -3.88
C VAL A 55 8.03 -8.18 -4.26
N LYS A 56 7.85 -9.16 -3.36
CA LYS A 56 6.88 -10.22 -3.56
C LYS A 56 5.46 -9.68 -3.37
N LEU A 57 4.63 -9.81 -4.39
CA LEU A 57 3.19 -9.65 -4.28
C LEU A 57 2.59 -10.92 -3.66
N HIS A 58 1.64 -10.73 -2.75
CA HIS A 58 0.91 -11.81 -2.11
C HIS A 58 -0.55 -11.76 -2.53
N THR A 59 -1.06 -12.88 -3.00
CA THR A 59 -2.48 -13.12 -3.22
C THR A 59 -3.11 -13.57 -1.90
N ARG A 60 -4.20 -12.91 -1.49
CA ARG A 60 -4.90 -13.20 -0.23
C ARG A 60 -6.41 -13.19 -0.46
N PRO A 61 -7.17 -14.07 0.21
CA PRO A 61 -8.63 -14.07 0.08
C PRO A 61 -9.24 -12.71 0.42
N ALA A 62 -10.13 -12.22 -0.43
CA ALA A 62 -10.79 -10.92 -0.26
C ALA A 62 -11.55 -10.83 1.07
N GLY A 63 -12.15 -11.95 1.51
CA GLY A 63 -12.89 -12.05 2.77
C GLY A 63 -12.07 -11.81 4.04
N LEU A 64 -10.73 -11.80 3.97
CA LEU A 64 -9.88 -11.39 5.09
C LEU A 64 -9.92 -9.88 5.34
N PHE A 65 -10.29 -9.08 4.33
CA PHE A 65 -10.21 -7.61 4.38
C PHE A 65 -11.55 -6.94 4.09
N LEU A 66 -12.43 -7.60 3.33
CA LEU A 66 -13.69 -7.04 2.84
C LEU A 66 -14.89 -7.78 3.41
N LYS A 67 -15.94 -7.02 3.74
CA LYS A 67 -17.26 -7.58 4.00
C LYS A 67 -17.80 -8.22 2.72
N SER A 68 -18.71 -9.19 2.85
CA SER A 68 -19.29 -9.94 1.73
C SER A 68 -19.86 -9.04 0.62
N TYR A 69 -20.52 -7.94 0.97
CA TYR A 69 -21.08 -6.99 -0.01
C TYR A 69 -20.03 -6.11 -0.71
N GLN A 70 -18.81 -6.04 -0.17
CA GLN A 70 -17.68 -5.30 -0.75
C GLN A 70 -16.77 -6.20 -1.58
N GLN A 71 -16.96 -7.52 -1.48
CA GLN A 71 -16.23 -8.48 -2.30
C GLN A 71 -16.70 -8.28 -3.74
N SER A 72 -15.81 -7.72 -4.56
CA SER A 72 -15.90 -7.77 -6.01
C SER A 72 -16.00 -9.23 -6.50
N SER A 73 -16.18 -9.45 -7.80
CA SER A 73 -16.04 -10.77 -8.41
C SER A 73 -14.73 -11.48 -8.03
N ASP A 74 -13.68 -10.70 -7.72
CA ASP A 74 -12.38 -11.22 -7.33
C ASP A 74 -12.41 -11.85 -5.93
N LYS A 75 -12.25 -13.17 -5.90
CA LYS A 75 -12.13 -13.97 -4.67
C LYS A 75 -10.84 -13.69 -3.91
N ASP A 76 -9.83 -13.19 -4.62
CA ASP A 76 -8.49 -12.95 -4.12
C ASP A 76 -8.00 -11.54 -4.48
N LEU A 77 -7.31 -10.89 -3.53
CA LEU A 77 -6.74 -9.56 -3.66
C LEU A 77 -5.21 -9.62 -3.63
N LEU A 78 -4.57 -8.70 -4.36
CA LEU A 78 -3.15 -8.49 -4.27
C LEU A 78 -2.81 -7.68 -3.02
N SER A 79 -1.69 -8.02 -2.40
CA SER A 79 -1.19 -7.32 -1.23
C SER A 79 0.33 -7.28 -1.17
N VAL A 80 0.84 -6.25 -0.52
CA VAL A 80 2.26 -6.12 -0.18
C VAL A 80 2.41 -5.56 1.23
N THR A 81 3.46 -5.98 1.92
CA THR A 81 3.86 -5.36 3.18
C THR A 81 5.18 -4.63 2.99
N VAL A 82 5.23 -3.36 3.39
CA VAL A 82 6.43 -2.52 3.35
C VAL A 82 6.78 -2.04 4.75
N ALA A 83 8.06 -1.74 4.99
CA ALA A 83 8.48 -1.13 6.24
C ALA A 83 7.89 0.28 6.37
N ASN A 84 7.44 0.64 7.56
CA ASN A 84 7.01 2.01 7.86
C ASN A 84 8.24 2.87 8.17
N THR A 85 8.95 3.31 7.13
CA THR A 85 10.21 4.05 7.26
C THR A 85 9.97 5.56 7.32
N PRO A 86 10.93 6.37 7.81
CA PRO A 86 10.81 7.84 7.75
C PRO A 86 11.10 8.40 6.34
N GLN A 87 11.47 7.56 5.37
CA GLN A 87 11.66 7.96 3.98
C GLN A 87 10.35 7.91 3.20
N GLN A 88 10.39 8.51 2.01
CA GLN A 88 9.34 8.34 1.01
C GLN A 88 9.31 6.87 0.55
N ILE A 89 8.12 6.38 0.27
CA ILE A 89 7.90 5.02 -0.24
C ILE A 89 7.14 5.15 -1.57
N ILE A 90 7.78 4.74 -2.66
CA ILE A 90 7.20 4.74 -4.00
C ILE A 90 6.93 3.29 -4.40
N LEU A 91 5.67 3.01 -4.70
CA LEU A 91 5.21 1.75 -5.26
C LEU A 91 5.02 1.94 -6.76
N LYS A 92 5.58 1.06 -7.58
CA LYS A 92 5.43 1.11 -9.04
C LYS A 92 5.24 -0.30 -9.61
N TRP A 93 4.28 -0.48 -10.50
CA TRP A 93 3.96 -1.76 -11.15
C TRP A 93 3.99 -1.67 -12.68
#